data_AF-A0A532TIF2-F1
#
_entry.id   AF-A0A532TIF2-F1
#
_cell.length_a   1.000
_cell.length_b   1.000
_cell.length_c   1.000
_cell.angle_alpha   90.00
_cell.angle_beta   90.00
_cell.angle_gamma   90.00
#
_symmetry.space_group_name_H-M   'P 1'
#
loop_
_entity.id
_entity.type
_entity.pdbx_description
1 polymer ?
#
loop_
_entity_poly.entity_id
_entity_poly.type
_entity_poly.pdbx_seq_one_letter_code
_entity_poly.pdbx_strand_id
1 'polypeptide(L)'
;MFKITALEKLTRTKLISLAKECGITLKTQYKLNKLDIIRIIRKSKIEKNKLQDIFLQYVNLYYCEFCRQDHYFNSDIGRRHLNYTKELKAERYRAANQKTIRSSNNHVICKHCGKKYMDEKFLKKHINNAHFAPIDLHRMSLKEAIFYVEEKLEECIDRGIGGLKLIHGYHHGTILQEYFRSEKFKIDMKRVGLFISISNIRDLGYTLVKINMEELQKCKYHLS
;
A
#
# COMPACT_ATOMS: atom_id res chain seq x y z
N MET A 1 -10.09 -3.40 40.44
CA MET A 1 -10.52 -3.07 41.83
C MET A 1 -9.70 -3.97 42.74
N PHE A 2 -8.73 -3.42 43.48
CA PHE A 2 -7.84 -4.25 44.33
C PHE A 2 -8.63 -4.90 45.46
N LYS A 3 -8.46 -6.22 45.64
CA LYS A 3 -9.11 -6.93 46.75
C LYS A 3 -8.42 -6.54 48.06
N ILE A 4 -9.23 -6.02 48.98
CA ILE A 4 -8.88 -5.47 50.31
C ILE A 4 -7.95 -6.39 51.11
N THR A 5 -8.10 -7.71 50.93
CA THR A 5 -7.34 -8.75 51.64
C THR A 5 -5.84 -8.77 51.31
N ALA A 6 -5.39 -8.14 50.22
CA ALA A 6 -3.97 -8.11 49.87
C ALA A 6 -3.15 -7.10 50.72
N LEU A 7 -3.74 -5.95 51.06
CA LEU A 7 -3.09 -4.95 51.92
C LEU A 7 -2.94 -5.44 53.37
N GLU A 8 -3.87 -6.28 53.81
CA GLU A 8 -3.89 -6.87 55.15
C GLU A 8 -2.77 -7.90 55.38
N LYS A 9 -2.05 -8.34 54.34
CA LYS A 9 -0.90 -9.23 54.47
C LYS A 9 0.46 -8.52 54.55
N LEU A 10 0.50 -7.20 54.32
CA LEU A 10 1.75 -6.44 54.35
C LEU A 10 2.22 -6.18 55.78
N THR A 11 3.54 -6.12 55.97
CA THR A 11 4.12 -5.74 57.26
C THR A 11 3.93 -4.23 57.50
N ARG A 12 3.85 -3.84 58.77
CA ARG A 12 3.61 -2.46 59.18
C ARG A 12 4.64 -1.48 58.60
N THR A 13 5.93 -1.85 58.62
CA THR A 13 7.03 -1.03 58.08
C THR A 13 6.86 -0.74 56.60
N LYS A 14 6.42 -1.74 55.82
CA LYS A 14 6.17 -1.59 54.38
C LYS A 14 4.98 -0.67 54.08
N LEU A 15 3.90 -0.78 54.87
CA LEU A 15 2.76 0.12 54.77
C LEU A 15 3.14 1.58 55.08
N ILE A 16 4.06 1.80 56.02
CA ILE A 16 4.57 3.14 56.37
C ILE A 16 5.42 3.74 55.24
N SER A 17 6.28 2.94 54.58
CA SER A 17 7.06 3.40 53.42
C SER A 17 6.14 3.85 52.28
N LEU A 18 5.16 3.01 51.93
CA LEU A 18 4.19 3.30 50.88
C LEU A 18 3.40 4.58 51.15
N ALA A 19 2.98 4.81 52.40
CA ALA A 19 2.29 6.03 52.77
C ALA A 19 3.17 7.28 52.56
N LYS A 20 4.46 7.21 52.91
CA LYS A 20 5.41 8.32 52.69
C LYS A 20 5.63 8.61 51.20
N GLU A 21 5.80 7.57 50.39
CA GLU A 21 5.99 7.69 48.93
C GLU A 21 4.78 8.33 48.25
N CYS A 22 3.59 8.13 48.80
CA CYS A 22 2.36 8.78 48.34
C CYS A 22 2.20 10.22 48.85
N GLY A 23 3.23 10.82 49.46
CA GLY A 23 3.20 12.17 50.02
C GLY A 23 2.41 12.30 51.32
N ILE A 24 2.03 11.19 51.97
CA ILE A 24 1.28 11.19 53.22
C ILE A 24 2.26 11.13 54.38
N THR A 25 2.44 12.27 55.06
CA THR A 25 3.33 12.36 56.23
C THR A 25 2.65 11.81 57.47
N LEU A 26 2.96 10.57 57.84
CA LEU A 26 2.55 10.00 59.12
C LEU A 26 3.42 10.60 60.23
N LYS A 27 2.86 11.52 61.05
CA LYS A 27 3.57 12.11 62.19
C LYS A 27 4.02 10.99 63.14
N THR A 28 5.32 10.86 63.36
CA THR A 28 6.00 9.77 64.09
C THR A 28 5.51 9.56 65.52
N GLN A 29 4.86 10.56 66.10
CA GLN A 29 4.30 10.57 67.45
C GLN A 29 2.98 9.80 67.63
N TYR A 30 2.38 9.24 66.56
CA TYR A 30 1.18 8.40 66.68
C TYR A 30 1.46 6.92 66.39
N LYS A 31 1.18 6.04 67.37
CA LYS A 31 1.16 4.58 67.22
C LYS A 31 -0.08 4.13 66.41
N LEU A 32 -0.17 4.51 65.14
CA LEU A 32 -1.29 4.10 64.28
C LEU A 32 -1.26 2.60 64.01
N ASN A 33 -2.35 1.88 64.21
CA ASN A 33 -2.36 0.44 63.94
C ASN A 33 -2.47 0.17 62.43
N LYS A 34 -2.28 -1.09 62.03
CA LYS A 34 -2.27 -1.51 60.62
C LYS A 34 -3.55 -1.14 59.87
N LEU A 35 -4.70 -1.24 60.53
CA LEU A 35 -6.00 -0.94 59.94
C LEU A 35 -6.18 0.57 59.70
N ASP A 36 -5.63 1.41 60.58
CA ASP A 36 -5.69 2.86 60.44
C ASP A 36 -4.85 3.34 59.25
N ILE A 37 -3.68 2.75 59.02
CA ILE A 37 -2.85 3.06 57.84
C ILE A 37 -3.59 2.67 56.55
N ILE A 38 -4.21 1.50 56.53
CA ILE A 38 -5.03 1.06 55.39
C ILE A 38 -6.21 2.02 55.16
N ARG A 39 -6.88 2.49 56.22
CA ARG A 39 -7.96 3.49 56.11
C ARG A 39 -7.46 4.82 55.56
N ILE A 40 -6.29 5.29 55.98
CA ILE A 40 -5.70 6.55 55.49
C ILE A 40 -5.40 6.44 53.99
N ILE A 41 -4.80 5.34 53.54
CA ILE A 41 -4.55 5.06 52.12
C ILE A 41 -5.86 4.99 51.31
N ARG A 42 -6.94 4.46 51.89
CA ARG A 42 -8.27 4.47 51.25
C ARG A 42 -8.87 5.88 51.14
N LYS A 43 -8.62 6.74 52.14
CA LYS A 43 -9.18 8.10 52.20
C LYS A 43 -8.41 9.13 51.40
N SER A 44 -7.14 8.89 51.07
CA SER A 44 -6.25 9.88 50.45
C SER A 44 -6.56 10.26 49.00
N LYS A 45 -7.69 9.79 48.42
CA LYS A 45 -8.14 10.09 47.04
C LYS A 45 -7.04 9.92 45.97
N ILE A 46 -6.05 9.07 46.23
CA ILE A 46 -4.99 8.79 45.26
C ILE A 46 -5.65 8.13 44.04
N GLU A 47 -5.39 8.67 42.86
CA GLU A 47 -5.94 8.15 41.62
C GLU A 47 -5.62 6.66 41.50
N LYS A 48 -6.68 5.87 41.25
CA LYS A 48 -6.67 4.41 41.20
C LYS A 48 -5.53 3.84 40.34
N ASN A 49 -5.12 4.58 39.31
CA ASN A 49 -4.07 4.21 38.35
C ASN A 49 -2.67 4.28 38.98
N LYS A 50 -2.35 5.31 39.78
CA LYS A 50 -1.06 5.41 40.48
C LYS A 50 -0.88 4.33 41.54
N LEU A 51 -1.96 3.99 42.25
CA LEU A 51 -1.92 2.91 43.23
C LEU A 51 -1.75 1.53 42.56
N GLN A 52 -2.26 1.39 41.33
CA GLN A 52 -2.18 0.19 40.52
C GLN A 52 -0.79 0.00 39.89
N ASP A 53 -0.13 1.09 39.48
CA ASP A 53 1.25 1.05 38.98
C ASP A 53 2.25 0.70 40.08
N ILE A 54 2.11 1.28 41.28
CA ILE A 54 2.94 0.94 42.44
C ILE A 54 2.74 -0.53 42.84
N PHE A 55 1.52 -1.06 42.68
CA PHE A 55 1.23 -2.47 42.94
C PHE A 55 1.79 -3.41 41.86
N LEU A 56 1.72 -3.03 40.58
CA LEU A 56 2.28 -3.79 39.47
C LEU A 56 3.81 -3.90 39.55
N GLN A 57 4.50 -2.83 39.96
CA GLN A 57 5.93 -2.87 40.27
C GLN A 57 6.26 -3.79 41.45
N TYR A 58 5.35 -3.90 42.43
CA TYR A 58 5.58 -4.67 43.65
C TYR A 58 5.30 -6.18 43.48
N VAL A 59 4.34 -6.58 42.65
CA VAL A 59 3.96 -8.01 42.51
C VAL A 59 4.77 -8.75 41.44
N ASN A 60 5.64 -8.05 40.70
CA ASN A 60 6.51 -8.67 39.71
C ASN A 60 5.72 -9.52 38.69
N LEU A 61 4.50 -9.08 38.39
CA LEU A 61 3.61 -9.68 37.41
C LEU A 61 3.55 -8.75 36.21
N TYR A 62 3.69 -9.29 35.00
CA TYR A 62 3.37 -8.57 33.77
C TYR A 62 2.28 -9.32 33.02
N TYR A 63 1.33 -8.57 32.47
CA TYR A 63 0.28 -9.11 31.62
C TYR A 63 0.82 -9.24 30.19
N CYS A 64 0.69 -10.41 29.58
CA CYS A 64 1.04 -10.61 28.19
C CYS A 64 -0.19 -10.45 27.29
N GLU A 65 -0.17 -9.45 26.41
CA GLU A 65 -1.25 -9.19 25.45
C GLU A 65 -1.41 -10.29 24.38
N PHE A 66 -0.39 -11.15 24.18
CA PHE A 66 -0.42 -12.22 23.18
C PHE A 66 -1.13 -13.47 23.66
N CYS A 67 -0.84 -13.91 24.89
CA CYS A 67 -1.49 -15.08 25.48
C CYS A 67 -2.65 -14.71 26.42
N ARG A 68 -2.82 -13.42 26.73
CA ARG A 68 -3.85 -12.84 27.61
C ARG A 68 -3.79 -13.35 29.05
N GLN A 69 -2.59 -13.64 29.56
CA GLN A 69 -2.37 -14.15 30.92
C GLN A 69 -1.36 -13.29 31.69
N ASP A 70 -1.43 -13.37 33.02
CA ASP A 70 -0.46 -12.76 33.94
C ASP A 70 0.74 -13.69 34.17
N HIS A 71 1.95 -13.16 34.08
CA HIS A 71 3.20 -13.92 34.27
C HIS A 71 4.10 -13.30 35.33
N TYR A 72 4.67 -14.14 36.20
CA TYR A 72 5.65 -13.70 37.19
C TYR A 72 7.03 -13.49 36.54
N PHE A 73 7.49 -12.24 36.50
CA PHE A 73 8.74 -11.80 35.90
C PHE A 73 9.97 -12.51 36.49
N ASN A 74 9.95 -12.85 37.79
CA ASN A 74 11.07 -13.53 38.46
C ASN A 74 11.14 -15.04 38.22
N SER A 75 10.16 -15.64 37.54
CA SER A 75 10.24 -17.05 37.17
C SER A 75 11.01 -17.21 35.85
N ASP A 76 11.76 -18.30 35.70
CA ASP A 76 12.45 -18.62 34.44
C ASP A 76 11.47 -18.81 33.28
N ILE A 77 10.23 -19.20 33.59
CA ILE A 77 9.13 -19.29 32.63
C ILE A 77 8.68 -17.88 32.22
N GLY A 78 8.51 -16.96 33.18
CA GLY A 78 8.11 -15.58 32.91
C GLY A 78 9.17 -14.80 32.11
N ARG A 79 10.47 -15.00 32.40
CA ARG A 79 11.57 -14.43 31.62
C ARG A 79 11.60 -14.95 30.18
N ARG A 80 11.48 -16.26 29.99
CA ARG A 80 11.41 -16.87 28.65
C ARG A 80 10.20 -16.36 27.87
N HIS A 81 9.05 -16.26 28.51
CA HIS A 81 7.84 -15.72 27.90
C HIS A 81 7.99 -14.24 27.50
N LEU A 82 8.70 -13.44 28.31
CA LEU A 82 8.91 -12.02 28.02
C LEU A 82 9.85 -11.84 26.82
N ASN A 83 10.92 -12.64 26.76
CA ASN A 83 11.84 -12.60 25.64
C ASN A 83 11.16 -13.05 24.34
N TYR A 84 10.38 -14.13 24.40
CA TYR A 84 9.60 -14.62 23.26
C TYR A 84 8.59 -13.58 22.77
N THR A 85 7.89 -12.89 23.67
CA THR A 85 6.91 -11.85 23.29
C THR A 85 7.59 -10.59 22.75
N LYS A 86 8.78 -10.24 23.23
CA LYS A 86 9.62 -9.19 22.64
C LYS A 86 10.09 -9.54 21.23
N GLU A 87 10.49 -10.80 21.01
CA GLU A 87 10.86 -11.30 19.67
C GLU A 87 9.64 -11.28 18.73
N LEU A 88 8.46 -11.72 19.17
CA LEU A 88 7.23 -11.62 18.38
C LEU A 88 6.82 -10.18 18.08
N LYS A 89 6.99 -9.24 19.03
CA LYS A 89 6.77 -7.80 18.76
C LYS A 89 7.79 -7.28 17.76
N ALA A 90 9.06 -7.67 17.88
CA ALA A 90 10.12 -7.30 16.94
C ALA A 90 9.91 -7.91 15.55
N GLU A 91 9.45 -9.14 15.43
CA GLU A 91 9.08 -9.79 14.17
C GLU A 91 7.85 -9.15 13.56
N ARG A 92 6.81 -8.83 14.34
CA ARG A 92 5.66 -8.06 13.85
C ARG A 92 6.07 -6.68 13.37
N TYR A 93 6.98 -6.01 14.08
CA TYR A 93 7.53 -4.71 13.67
C TYR A 93 8.39 -4.84 12.40
N ARG A 94 9.22 -5.88 12.30
CA ARG A 94 10.00 -6.20 11.08
C ARG A 94 9.10 -6.60 9.92
N ALA A 95 7.99 -7.30 10.14
CA ALA A 95 7.01 -7.68 9.12
C ALA A 95 6.15 -6.49 8.68
N ALA A 96 5.76 -5.62 9.61
CA ALA A 96 5.12 -4.34 9.32
C ALA A 96 6.06 -3.42 8.54
N ASN A 97 7.35 -3.41 8.90
CA ASN A 97 8.38 -2.65 8.19
C ASN A 97 8.82 -3.31 6.87
N GLN A 98 8.75 -4.63 6.71
CA GLN A 98 8.91 -5.29 5.40
C GLN A 98 7.75 -4.97 4.47
N LYS A 99 6.53 -4.77 5.00
CA LYS A 99 5.39 -4.25 4.24
C LYS A 99 5.58 -2.80 3.78
N THR A 100 6.28 -1.96 4.54
CA THR A 100 6.63 -0.59 4.10
C THR A 100 7.90 -0.51 3.26
N ILE A 101 8.88 -1.41 3.44
CA ILE A 101 10.16 -1.43 2.69
C ILE A 101 10.02 -2.12 1.31
N ARG A 102 9.01 -2.99 1.11
CA ARG A 102 8.62 -3.44 -0.26
C ARG A 102 8.10 -2.30 -1.14
N SER A 103 7.90 -1.09 -0.61
CA SER A 103 7.53 0.11 -1.36
C SER A 103 8.74 0.96 -1.80
N SER A 104 9.91 0.34 -2.01
CA SER A 104 11.08 1.02 -2.59
C SER A 104 11.14 0.83 -4.11
N ASN A 105 10.55 1.80 -4.83
CA ASN A 105 11.06 2.38 -6.07
C ASN A 105 11.25 1.56 -7.37
N ASN A 106 10.53 0.46 -7.60
CA ASN A 106 10.36 -0.02 -8.98
C ASN A 106 9.26 0.76 -9.71
N HIS A 107 9.43 2.08 -9.83
CA HIS A 107 8.58 2.86 -10.72
C HIS A 107 8.99 2.60 -12.16
N VAL A 108 8.04 2.19 -12.99
CA VAL A 108 8.23 2.06 -14.44
C VAL A 108 7.92 3.41 -15.09
N ILE A 109 8.80 3.89 -15.95
CA ILE A 109 8.71 5.23 -16.56
C ILE A 109 8.14 5.12 -17.97
N CYS A 110 7.13 5.93 -18.28
CA CYS A 110 6.63 6.04 -19.64
C CYS A 110 7.67 6.70 -20.54
N LYS A 111 8.17 5.95 -21.54
CA LYS A 111 9.14 6.46 -22.52
C LYS A 111 8.64 7.62 -23.38
N HIS A 112 7.32 7.82 -23.45
CA HIS A 112 6.71 8.85 -24.29
C HIS A 112 6.52 10.19 -23.55
N CYS A 113 6.33 10.19 -22.23
CA CYS A 113 6.06 11.42 -21.47
C CYS A 113 6.77 11.53 -20.10
N GLY A 114 7.61 10.57 -19.73
CA GLY A 114 8.37 10.58 -18.49
C GLY A 114 7.56 10.33 -17.21
N LYS A 115 6.24 10.12 -17.30
CA LYS A 115 5.40 9.83 -16.13
C LYS A 115 5.77 8.49 -15.49
N LYS A 116 5.80 8.45 -14.16
CA LYS A 116 6.15 7.28 -13.34
C LYS A 116 4.89 6.49 -12.96
N TYR A 117 4.96 5.18 -13.02
CA TYR A 117 3.88 4.25 -12.68
C TYR A 117 4.37 3.18 -11.71
N MET A 118 3.49 2.75 -10.80
CA MET A 118 3.80 1.77 -9.75
C MET A 118 4.05 0.35 -10.31
N ASP A 119 3.47 0.04 -11.46
CA ASP A 119 3.64 -1.24 -12.14
C ASP A 119 3.49 -1.10 -13.67
N GLU A 120 3.90 -2.15 -14.40
CA GLU A 120 3.80 -2.21 -15.86
C GLU A 120 2.34 -2.20 -16.36
N LYS A 121 1.38 -2.67 -15.56
CA LYS A 121 -0.03 -2.74 -15.94
C LYS A 121 -0.62 -1.33 -16.07
N PHE A 122 -0.35 -0.45 -15.11
CA PHE A 122 -0.75 0.96 -15.17
C PHE A 122 -0.01 1.70 -16.27
N LEU A 123 1.29 1.42 -16.47
CA LEU A 123 2.04 1.99 -17.59
C LEU A 123 1.42 1.61 -18.94
N LYS A 124 1.13 0.32 -19.15
CA LYS A 124 0.50 -0.16 -20.40
C LYS A 124 -0.86 0.48 -20.63
N LYS A 125 -1.70 0.59 -19.59
CA LYS A 125 -2.99 1.28 -19.67
C LYS A 125 -2.82 2.76 -20.01
N HIS A 126 -1.84 3.42 -19.42
CA HIS A 126 -1.52 4.81 -19.72
C HIS A 126 -1.09 4.98 -21.18
N ILE A 127 -0.14 4.18 -21.66
CA ILE A 127 0.34 4.24 -23.04
C ILE A 127 -0.83 4.12 -24.01
N ASN A 128 -1.68 3.10 -23.82
CA ASN A 128 -2.81 2.82 -24.70
C ASN A 128 -3.88 3.92 -24.71
N ASN A 129 -3.97 4.76 -23.67
CA ASN A 129 -5.03 5.77 -23.54
C ASN A 129 -4.53 7.21 -23.74
N ALA A 130 -3.25 7.49 -23.47
CA ALA A 130 -2.69 8.84 -23.53
C ALA A 130 -1.83 9.10 -24.76
N HIS A 131 -1.36 8.05 -25.43
CA HIS A 131 -0.42 8.18 -26.57
C HIS A 131 -0.98 7.66 -27.90
N PHE A 132 -2.24 7.20 -27.89
CA PHE A 132 -2.98 6.80 -29.09
C PHE A 132 -4.26 7.61 -29.19
N ALA A 133 -4.51 8.21 -30.35
CA ALA A 133 -5.76 8.90 -30.62
C ALA A 133 -6.88 7.87 -30.86
N PRO A 134 -7.98 7.88 -30.07
CA PRO A 134 -9.09 6.98 -30.28
C PRO A 134 -9.92 7.43 -31.49
N ILE A 135 -10.27 6.48 -32.36
CA ILE A 135 -11.24 6.71 -33.42
C ILE A 135 -12.27 5.59 -33.44
N ASP A 136 -13.52 5.99 -33.62
CA ASP A 136 -14.65 5.08 -33.69
C ASP A 136 -14.97 4.74 -35.15
N LEU A 137 -14.88 3.46 -35.47
CA LEU A 137 -15.17 2.90 -36.79
C LEU A 137 -16.52 2.16 -36.82
N HIS A 138 -17.28 2.19 -35.73
CA HIS A 138 -18.62 1.62 -35.73
C HIS A 138 -19.46 2.25 -36.84
N ARG A 139 -20.24 1.40 -37.52
CA ARG A 139 -21.16 1.79 -38.61
C ARG A 139 -20.47 2.33 -39.87
N MET A 140 -19.14 2.26 -39.97
CA MET A 140 -18.44 2.52 -41.22
C MET A 140 -18.34 1.24 -42.05
N SER A 141 -18.50 1.37 -43.36
CA SER A 141 -18.07 0.32 -44.28
C SER A 141 -16.54 0.18 -44.25
N LEU A 142 -16.02 -0.96 -44.72
CA LEU A 142 -14.57 -1.18 -44.78
C LEU A 142 -13.86 -0.08 -45.59
N LYS A 143 -14.45 0.36 -46.70
CA LYS A 143 -13.87 1.39 -47.57
C LYS A 143 -13.79 2.75 -46.87
N GLU A 144 -14.87 3.16 -46.19
CA GLU A 144 -14.90 4.41 -45.42
C GLU A 144 -13.91 4.36 -44.25
N ALA A 145 -13.85 3.23 -43.56
CA ALA A 145 -12.94 3.04 -42.44
C ALA A 145 -11.46 3.12 -42.88
N ILE A 146 -11.09 2.56 -44.04
CA ILE A 146 -9.73 2.65 -44.58
C ILE A 146 -9.35 4.11 -44.80
N PHE A 147 -10.17 4.84 -45.57
CA PHE A 147 -9.90 6.24 -45.90
C PHE A 147 -9.78 7.09 -44.63
N TYR A 148 -10.70 6.91 -43.68
CA TYR A 148 -10.68 7.64 -42.42
C TYR A 148 -9.47 7.30 -41.54
N VAL A 149 -9.02 6.04 -41.53
CA VAL A 149 -7.82 5.63 -40.80
C VAL A 149 -6.57 6.24 -41.41
N GLU A 150 -6.46 6.30 -42.74
CA GLU A 150 -5.33 6.92 -43.45
C GLU A 150 -5.22 8.41 -43.09
N GLU A 151 -6.31 9.16 -43.25
CA GLU A 151 -6.40 10.59 -42.90
C GLU A 151 -5.96 10.83 -41.44
N LYS A 152 -6.43 9.99 -40.50
CA LYS A 152 -6.11 10.14 -39.08
C LYS A 152 -4.69 9.72 -38.73
N LEU A 153 -4.06 8.84 -39.49
CA LEU A 153 -2.64 8.51 -39.33
C LEU A 153 -1.77 9.70 -39.76
N GLU A 154 -2.10 10.38 -40.85
CA GLU A 154 -1.42 11.59 -41.29
C GLU A 154 -1.51 12.70 -40.22
N GLU A 155 -2.72 12.96 -39.70
CA GLU A 155 -2.90 13.91 -38.58
C GLU A 155 -2.06 13.54 -37.35
N CYS A 156 -1.91 12.25 -37.06
CA CYS A 156 -1.07 11.78 -35.96
C CYS A 156 0.41 12.07 -36.21
N ILE A 157 0.90 11.94 -37.44
CA ILE A 157 2.28 12.29 -37.80
C ILE A 157 2.50 13.80 -37.57
N ASP A 158 1.60 14.63 -38.10
CA ASP A 158 1.72 16.09 -37.99
C ASP A 158 1.71 16.58 -36.55
N ARG A 159 0.96 15.90 -35.68
CA ARG A 159 0.84 16.23 -34.26
C ARG A 159 1.86 15.51 -33.36
N GLY A 160 2.70 14.63 -33.91
CA GLY A 160 3.63 13.81 -33.15
C GLY A 160 2.95 12.81 -32.19
N ILE A 161 1.73 12.36 -32.53
CA ILE A 161 0.98 11.35 -31.77
C ILE A 161 1.48 9.96 -32.17
N GLY A 162 1.60 9.05 -31.20
CA GLY A 162 2.21 7.72 -31.42
C GLY A 162 1.42 6.76 -32.31
N GLY A 163 0.18 7.09 -32.65
CA GLY A 163 -0.68 6.30 -33.53
C GLY A 163 -2.16 6.35 -33.14
N LEU A 164 -2.92 5.36 -33.62
CA LEU A 164 -4.38 5.29 -33.47
C LEU A 164 -4.83 4.10 -32.63
N LYS A 165 -5.96 4.29 -31.93
CA LYS A 165 -6.75 3.23 -31.30
C LYS A 165 -8.07 3.09 -32.06
N LEU A 166 -8.14 2.08 -32.91
CA LEU A 166 -9.27 1.79 -33.80
C LEU A 166 -10.35 1.03 -33.03
N ILE A 167 -11.47 1.66 -32.73
CA ILE A 167 -12.60 1.04 -32.04
C ILE A 167 -13.55 0.48 -33.10
N HIS A 168 -13.65 -0.84 -33.20
CA HIS A 168 -14.45 -1.51 -34.24
C HIS A 168 -15.55 -2.42 -33.67
N GLY A 169 -15.64 -2.57 -32.34
CA GLY A 169 -16.66 -3.39 -31.68
C GLY A 169 -16.31 -4.88 -31.65
N TYR A 170 -17.06 -5.65 -30.83
CA TYR A 170 -16.75 -7.06 -30.52
C TYR A 170 -17.47 -8.07 -31.45
N HIS A 171 -18.72 -7.82 -31.83
CA HIS A 171 -19.53 -8.80 -32.60
C HIS A 171 -19.81 -8.42 -34.07
N HIS A 172 -19.88 -7.13 -34.40
CA HIS A 172 -20.18 -6.66 -35.77
C HIS A 172 -18.96 -6.09 -36.51
N GLY A 173 -17.81 -6.05 -35.85
CA GLY A 173 -16.57 -5.46 -36.37
C GLY A 173 -15.58 -6.45 -36.96
N THR A 174 -15.94 -7.72 -37.15
CA THR A 174 -14.99 -8.78 -37.54
C THR A 174 -14.28 -8.46 -38.85
N ILE A 175 -15.00 -7.93 -39.85
CA ILE A 175 -14.40 -7.54 -41.14
C ILE A 175 -13.34 -6.43 -40.96
N LEU A 176 -13.69 -5.36 -40.23
CA LEU A 176 -12.77 -4.26 -39.96
C LEU A 176 -11.58 -4.76 -39.14
N GLN A 177 -11.84 -5.54 -38.10
CA GLN A 177 -10.83 -6.13 -37.23
C GLN A 177 -9.86 -7.01 -38.02
N GLU A 178 -10.36 -7.91 -38.85
CA GLU A 178 -9.56 -8.81 -39.68
C GLU A 178 -8.72 -8.02 -40.66
N TYR A 179 -9.32 -7.05 -41.35
CA TYR A 179 -8.59 -6.21 -42.30
C TYR A 179 -7.48 -5.42 -41.60
N PHE A 180 -7.77 -4.66 -40.55
CA PHE A 180 -6.77 -3.83 -39.86
C PHE A 180 -5.71 -4.65 -39.10
N ARG A 181 -5.91 -5.96 -38.92
CA ARG A 181 -4.91 -6.89 -38.38
C ARG A 181 -4.16 -7.68 -39.44
N SER A 182 -4.59 -7.59 -40.71
CA SER A 182 -4.00 -8.33 -41.82
C SER A 182 -2.65 -7.77 -42.25
N GLU A 183 -1.82 -8.63 -42.86
CA GLU A 183 -0.60 -8.17 -43.54
C GLU A 183 -0.92 -7.25 -44.73
N LYS A 184 -2.10 -7.44 -45.35
CA LYS A 184 -2.56 -6.59 -46.44
C LYS A 184 -2.64 -5.12 -46.01
N PHE A 185 -3.22 -4.84 -44.85
CA PHE A 185 -3.28 -3.46 -44.32
C PHE A 185 -1.88 -2.87 -44.09
N LYS A 186 -0.94 -3.63 -43.54
CA LYS A 186 0.45 -3.15 -43.37
C LYS A 186 1.12 -2.82 -44.71
N ILE A 187 0.90 -3.65 -45.73
CA ILE A 187 1.43 -3.43 -47.09
C ILE A 187 0.79 -2.19 -47.70
N ASP A 188 -0.53 -2.03 -47.58
CA ASP A 188 -1.26 -0.88 -48.10
C ASP A 188 -0.76 0.42 -47.44
N MET A 189 -0.58 0.45 -46.11
CA MET A 189 0.01 1.59 -45.40
C MET A 189 1.45 1.89 -45.83
N LYS A 190 2.29 0.86 -45.99
CA LYS A 190 3.67 1.04 -46.44
C LYS A 190 3.74 1.63 -47.85
N ARG A 191 2.79 1.29 -48.74
CA ARG A 191 2.72 1.84 -50.11
C ARG A 191 2.43 3.34 -50.14
N VAL A 192 1.66 3.83 -49.18
CA VAL A 192 1.40 5.27 -49.00
C VAL A 192 2.47 5.97 -48.14
N GLY A 193 3.60 5.30 -47.86
CA GLY A 193 4.70 5.86 -47.09
C GLY A 193 4.52 5.82 -45.57
N LEU A 194 3.49 5.15 -45.06
CA LEU A 194 3.21 5.02 -43.63
C LEU A 194 3.82 3.72 -43.09
N PHE A 195 4.78 3.86 -42.19
CA PHE A 195 5.39 2.72 -41.49
C PHE A 195 4.66 2.48 -40.17
N ILE A 196 3.92 1.37 -40.08
CA ILE A 196 3.08 1.06 -38.92
C ILE A 196 3.42 -0.30 -38.30
N SER A 197 3.15 -0.44 -37.01
CA SER A 197 3.13 -1.70 -36.28
C SER A 197 1.79 -1.89 -35.56
N ILE A 198 1.25 -3.10 -35.62
CA ILE A 198 -0.06 -3.42 -35.03
C ILE A 198 0.16 -4.19 -33.73
N SER A 199 -0.39 -3.69 -32.62
CA SER A 199 -0.37 -4.43 -31.36
C SER A 199 -1.63 -5.29 -31.27
N ASN A 200 -1.44 -6.60 -31.35
CA ASN A 200 -2.53 -7.56 -31.39
C ASN A 200 -3.04 -7.79 -29.96
N ILE A 201 -4.07 -7.04 -29.57
CA ILE A 201 -4.75 -7.28 -28.30
C ILE A 201 -6.02 -8.07 -28.59
N ARG A 202 -5.98 -9.37 -28.26
CA ARG A 202 -7.14 -10.23 -28.34
C ARG A 202 -8.23 -9.70 -27.40
N ASP A 203 -9.48 -9.80 -27.83
CA ASP A 203 -10.67 -9.67 -26.98
C ASP A 203 -11.10 -8.28 -26.50
N LEU A 204 -10.61 -7.18 -27.08
CA LEU A 204 -10.96 -5.82 -26.60
C LEU A 204 -11.83 -4.95 -27.51
N GLY A 205 -12.34 -5.47 -28.64
CA GLY A 205 -13.16 -4.67 -29.57
C GLY A 205 -12.43 -3.45 -30.17
N TYR A 206 -11.09 -3.41 -30.06
CA TYR A 206 -10.24 -2.39 -30.66
C TYR A 206 -8.91 -2.97 -31.16
N THR A 207 -8.24 -2.20 -32.02
CA THR A 207 -6.91 -2.49 -32.56
C THR A 207 -6.01 -1.26 -32.38
N LEU A 208 -4.77 -1.45 -31.93
CA LEU A 208 -3.79 -0.36 -31.83
C LEU A 208 -2.88 -0.38 -33.05
N VAL A 209 -2.84 0.74 -33.75
CA VAL A 209 -1.95 0.99 -34.89
C VAL A 209 -0.92 2.02 -34.44
N LYS A 210 0.33 1.60 -34.30
CA LYS A 210 1.45 2.44 -33.87
C LYS A 210 2.23 2.91 -35.09
N ILE A 211 2.59 4.19 -35.12
CA ILE A 211 3.45 4.77 -36.16
C ILE A 211 4.91 4.58 -35.77
N ASN A 212 5.74 4.12 -36.70
CA ASN A 212 7.17 3.96 -36.53
C ASN A 212 7.91 5.23 -36.99
N MET A 213 7.95 6.24 -36.12
CA MET A 213 8.57 7.54 -36.43
C MET A 213 10.05 7.45 -36.83
N GLU A 214 10.78 6.47 -36.29
CA GLU A 214 12.20 6.23 -36.63
C GLU A 214 12.38 5.79 -38.09
N GLU A 215 11.45 4.99 -38.62
CA GLU A 215 11.50 4.53 -40.01
C GLU A 215 11.12 5.67 -40.97
N LEU A 216 10.15 6.50 -40.59
CA LEU A 216 9.78 7.70 -41.34
C LEU A 216 10.94 8.69 -41.46
N GLN A 217 11.72 8.86 -40.39
CA GLN A 217 12.90 9.74 -40.42
C GLN A 217 13.96 9.21 -41.39
N LYS A 218 14.25 7.90 -41.38
CA LYS A 218 15.24 7.30 -42.30
C LYS A 218 14.88 7.50 -43.77
N CYS A 219 13.60 7.46 -44.13
CA CYS A 219 13.17 7.69 -45.51
C CYS A 219 13.29 9.16 -45.95
N LYS A 220 13.11 10.14 -45.05
CA LYS A 220 13.29 11.56 -45.39
C LYS A 220 14.74 11.91 -45.74
N TYR A 221 15.72 11.27 -45.09
CA TYR A 221 17.16 11.51 -45.36
C TYR A 221 17.70 10.86 -46.64
N HIS A 222 16.90 10.04 -47.34
CA HIS A 222 17.31 9.43 -48.61
C HIS A 222 16.70 10.13 -49.84
N LEU A 223 15.87 11.15 -49.63
CA LEU A 223 15.24 11.96 -50.69
C LEU A 223 15.76 13.41 -50.72
N SER A 224 16.72 13.73 -49.85
CA SER A 224 17.48 14.99 -49.79
C SER A 224 18.91 14.77 -50.23
#